data_AF-A0A848X4C0-F1
#
_entry.id   AF-A0A848X4C0-F1
#
_cell.length_a   1.000
_cell.length_b   1.000
_cell.length_c   1.000
_cell.angle_alpha   90.00
_cell.angle_beta   90.00
_cell.angle_gamma   90.00
#
_symmetry.space_group_name_H-M   'P 1'
#
loop_
_entity.id
_entity.type
_entity.pdbx_description
1 polymer ?
#
loop_
_entity_poly.entity_id
_entity_poly.type
_entity_poly.pdbx_seq_one_letter_code
_entity_poly.pdbx_strand_id
1 'polypeptide(L)'
;MIELIAAGAVGVYGHIKSRNFVGQKLRYTAVVEKPMLGVWAGVGTTVLMAPVVAILPFVGAGAAIAVGAGVGTGVALGVKDSKEPPKLLDD
;
A
#
# COMPACT_ATOMS: atom_id res chain seq x y z
N MET A 1 1.44 11.39 20.17
CA MET A 1 0.80 12.22 19.09
C MET A 1 1.70 12.32 17.86
N ILE A 2 3.03 12.34 18.02
CA ILE A 2 3.94 12.27 16.88
C ILE A 2 3.87 10.90 16.16
N GLU A 3 3.58 9.80 16.88
CA GLU A 3 3.58 8.45 16.26
C GLU A 3 2.46 8.23 15.24
N LEU A 4 1.27 8.76 15.52
CA LEU A 4 0.10 8.65 14.66
C LEU A 4 0.17 9.61 13.46
N ILE A 5 0.86 10.74 13.60
CA ILE A 5 1.25 11.58 12.47
C ILE A 5 2.27 10.84 11.59
N ALA A 6 3.28 10.22 12.19
CA ALA A 6 4.27 9.43 11.46
C ALA A 6 3.64 8.21 10.77
N ALA A 7 2.78 7.45 11.46
CA ALA A 7 2.07 6.31 10.91
C ALA A 7 1.10 6.72 9.80
N GLY A 8 0.40 7.84 9.97
CA GLY A 8 -0.45 8.43 8.93
C GLY A 8 0.36 8.84 7.70
N ALA A 9 1.49 9.52 7.89
CA ALA A 9 2.38 9.93 6.80
C ALA A 9 2.96 8.71 6.05
N VAL A 10 3.43 7.70 6.77
CA VAL A 10 3.94 6.44 6.19
C VAL A 10 2.83 5.67 5.48
N GLY A 11 1.62 5.62 6.03
CA GLY A 11 0.47 4.98 5.40
C GLY A 11 0.06 5.65 4.09
N VAL A 12 -0.03 6.99 4.08
CA VAL A 12 -0.36 7.78 2.88
C VAL A 12 0.74 7.67 1.83
N TYR A 13 2.00 7.82 2.25
CA TYR A 13 3.14 7.67 1.35
C TYR A 13 3.21 6.26 0.75
N GLY A 14 3.01 5.24 1.60
CA GLY A 14 2.94 3.83 1.20
C GLY A 14 1.81 3.58 0.20
N HIS A 15 0.63 4.15 0.43
CA HIS A 15 -0.50 4.07 -0.50
C HIS A 15 -0.15 4.63 -1.89
N ILE A 16 0.32 5.88 -1.95
CA ILE A 16 0.65 6.56 -3.21
C ILE A 16 1.78 5.83 -3.94
N LYS A 17 2.85 5.47 -3.22
CA LYS A 17 4.01 4.81 -3.82
C LYS A 17 3.64 3.43 -4.36
N SER A 18 2.84 2.67 -3.62
CA SER A 18 2.39 1.33 -4.03
C SER A 18 1.47 1.40 -5.24
N ARG A 19 0.53 2.36 -5.24
CA ARG A 19 -0.35 2.62 -6.38
C ARG A 19 0.44 2.93 -7.66
N ASN A 20 1.35 3.89 -7.59
CA ASN A 20 2.17 4.29 -8.75
C ASN A 20 3.09 3.15 -9.21
N PHE A 21 3.71 2.43 -8.29
CA PHE A 21 4.60 1.32 -8.63
C PHE A 21 3.85 0.20 -9.35
N VAL A 22 2.68 -0.20 -8.85
CA VAL A 22 1.87 -1.24 -9.47
C VAL A 22 1.31 -0.75 -10.81
N GLY A 23 0.69 0.43 -10.80
CA GLY A 23 0.07 1.09 -11.95
C GLY A 23 1.00 1.31 -13.13
N GLN A 24 2.25 1.73 -12.86
CA GLN A 24 3.20 2.15 -13.90
C GLN A 24 4.29 1.11 -14.18
N LYS A 25 4.83 0.46 -13.14
CA LYS A 25 5.98 -0.46 -13.28
C LYS A 25 5.56 -1.91 -13.40
N LEU A 26 4.59 -2.37 -12.61
CA LEU A 26 4.15 -3.77 -12.65
C LEU A 26 3.09 -4.07 -13.72
N ARG A 27 2.60 -3.05 -14.44
CA ARG A 27 1.59 -3.20 -15.51
C ARG A 27 1.95 -4.22 -16.60
N TYR A 28 3.23 -4.52 -16.76
CA TYR A 28 3.74 -5.46 -17.76
C TYR A 28 3.99 -6.88 -17.21
N THR A 29 3.57 -7.15 -15.98
CA THR A 29 3.83 -8.44 -15.31
C THR A 29 2.53 -9.17 -15.00
N ALA A 30 2.52 -10.50 -15.15
CA ALA A 30 1.36 -11.34 -14.82
C ALA A 30 0.95 -11.26 -13.33
N VAL A 31 1.78 -10.67 -12.48
CA VAL A 31 1.48 -10.45 -11.06
C VAL A 31 0.32 -9.46 -10.90
N VAL A 32 0.24 -8.41 -11.74
CA VAL A 32 -0.80 -7.36 -11.67
C VAL A 32 -2.19 -7.87 -12.05
N GLU A 33 -2.27 -8.97 -12.79
CA GLU A 33 -3.55 -9.54 -13.22
C GLU A 33 -4.32 -10.18 -12.08
N LYS A 34 -3.61 -10.58 -11.00
CA LYS A 34 -4.18 -11.31 -9.87
C LYS A 34 -5.08 -10.39 -9.03
N PRO A 35 -6.39 -10.69 -8.88
CA PRO A 35 -7.32 -9.83 -8.16
C PRO A 35 -7.01 -9.73 -6.66
N MET A 36 -6.35 -10.73 -6.09
CA MET A 36 -5.96 -10.75 -4.67
C MET A 36 -4.64 -10.04 -4.38
N LEU A 37 -3.96 -9.45 -5.36
CA LEU A 37 -2.63 -8.87 -5.16
C LEU A 37 -2.61 -7.78 -4.07
N GLY A 38 -3.64 -6.93 -4.03
CA GLY A 38 -3.76 -5.90 -2.99
C GLY A 38 -3.91 -6.46 -1.58
N VAL A 39 -4.65 -7.56 -1.42
CA VAL A 39 -4.82 -8.23 -0.11
C VAL A 39 -3.50 -8.86 0.33
N TRP A 40 -2.83 -9.59 -0.56
CA TRP A 40 -1.54 -10.21 -0.28
C TRP A 40 -0.46 -9.17 0.05
N ALA A 41 -0.45 -8.04 -0.67
CA ALA A 41 0.45 -6.93 -0.37
C ALA A 41 0.16 -6.30 0.99
N GLY A 42 -1.11 -6.12 1.35
CA GLY A 42 -1.50 -5.61 2.66
C GLY A 42 -1.07 -6.53 3.81
N VAL A 43 -1.41 -7.83 3.72
CA VAL A 43 -1.02 -8.83 4.72
C VAL A 43 0.49 -8.96 4.82
N GLY A 44 1.19 -9.07 3.67
CA GLY A 44 2.64 -9.16 3.63
C GLY A 44 3.31 -7.94 4.28
N THR A 45 2.79 -6.73 4.00
CA THR A 45 3.30 -5.49 4.61
C THR A 45 3.08 -5.48 6.12
N THR A 46 1.91 -5.90 6.61
CA THR A 46 1.63 -5.96 8.06
C THR A 46 2.56 -6.94 8.76
N VAL A 47 2.81 -8.12 8.17
CA VAL A 47 3.74 -9.12 8.74
C VAL A 47 5.17 -8.58 8.76
N LEU A 48 5.60 -7.89 7.70
CA LEU A 48 6.92 -7.24 7.65
C LEU A 48 7.06 -6.10 8.66
N MET A 49 5.97 -5.42 8.99
CA MET A 49 5.97 -4.37 10.02
C MET A 49 5.93 -4.91 11.44
N ALA A 50 5.55 -6.17 11.67
CA ALA A 50 5.52 -6.77 13.00
C ALA A 50 6.84 -6.61 13.79
N PRO A 51 8.04 -6.91 13.25
CA PRO A 51 9.30 -6.68 13.97
C PRO A 51 9.60 -5.20 14.22
N VAL A 52 9.21 -4.29 13.33
CA VAL A 52 9.43 -2.85 13.49
C VAL A 52 8.58 -2.30 14.64
N VAL A 53 7.33 -2.74 14.70
CA VAL A 53 6.33 -2.39 15.72
C VAL A 53 6.72 -3.00 17.08
N ALA A 54 7.33 -4.20 17.09
CA ALA A 54 7.84 -4.82 18.31
C ALA A 54 9.04 -4.05 18.93
N ILE A 55 9.81 -3.32 18.11
CA ILE A 55 10.97 -2.53 18.58
C ILE A 55 10.56 -1.13 19.04
N LEU A 56 9.50 -0.54 18.46
CA LEU A 56 8.99 0.75 18.88
C LEU A 56 7.89 0.58 19.92
N PRO A 57 8.15 0.76 21.24
CA PRO A 57 7.15 0.59 22.30
C PRO A 57 5.96 1.57 22.19
N PHE A 58 6.07 2.57 21.32
CA PHE A 58 5.05 3.58 21.08
C PHE A 58 4.23 3.36 19.80
N VAL A 59 4.65 2.44 18.93
CA VAL A 59 3.96 2.12 17.68
C VAL A 59 3.30 0.77 17.90
N GLY A 60 2.01 0.78 18.28
CA GLY A 60 1.25 -0.44 18.53
C GLY A 60 0.80 -1.15 17.24
N ALA A 61 0.22 -2.34 17.37
CA ALA A 61 -0.28 -3.16 16.27
C ALA A 61 -1.21 -2.39 15.29
N GLY A 62 -1.94 -1.39 15.78
CA GLY A 62 -2.79 -0.53 14.96
C GLY A 62 -2.03 0.22 13.85
N ALA A 63 -0.78 0.61 14.07
CA ALA A 63 0.04 1.26 13.04
C ALA A 63 0.50 0.26 11.96
N ALA A 64 0.83 -0.97 12.35
CA ALA A 64 1.15 -2.05 11.40
C ALA A 64 -0.02 -2.35 10.46
N ILE A 65 -1.23 -2.37 11.04
CA ILE A 65 -2.48 -2.57 10.32
C ILE A 65 -2.78 -1.36 9.44
N ALA A 66 -2.62 -0.14 9.93
CA ALA A 66 -2.85 1.09 9.15
C ALA A 66 -1.91 1.18 7.94
N VAL A 67 -0.62 0.88 8.13
CA VAL A 67 0.37 0.85 7.05
C VAL A 67 0.04 -0.27 6.05
N GLY A 68 -0.28 -1.48 6.53
CA GLY A 68 -0.68 -2.59 5.67
C GLY A 68 -1.95 -2.30 4.87
N ALA A 69 -2.96 -1.68 5.48
CA ALA A 69 -4.17 -1.25 4.81
C ALA A 69 -3.88 -0.15 3.77
N GLY A 70 -3.04 0.83 4.10
CA GLY A 70 -2.62 1.89 3.17
C GLY A 70 -1.90 1.32 1.94
N VAL A 71 -0.93 0.43 2.15
CA VAL A 71 -0.20 -0.24 1.06
C VAL A 71 -1.12 -1.17 0.27
N GLY A 72 -1.92 -2.00 0.93
CA GLY A 72 -2.81 -2.96 0.26
C GLY A 72 -3.87 -2.27 -0.60
N THR A 73 -4.46 -1.18 -0.11
CA THR A 73 -5.39 -0.34 -0.90
C THR A 73 -4.68 0.37 -2.04
N GLY A 74 -3.45 0.86 -1.83
CA GLY A 74 -2.63 1.46 -2.88
C GLY A 74 -2.33 0.48 -4.00
N VAL A 75 -1.91 -0.74 -3.66
CA VAL A 75 -1.68 -1.83 -4.62
C VAL A 75 -2.97 -2.19 -5.36
N ALA A 76 -4.09 -2.34 -4.66
CA ALA A 76 -5.37 -2.67 -5.28
C ALA A 76 -5.82 -1.61 -6.29
N LEU A 77 -5.67 -0.32 -5.97
CA LEU A 77 -5.95 0.77 -6.90
C LEU A 77 -4.94 0.82 -8.04
N GLY A 78 -3.65 0.54 -7.78
CA GLY A 78 -2.64 0.46 -8.83
C GLY A 78 -2.92 -0.65 -9.84
N VAL A 79 -3.44 -1.80 -9.40
CA VAL A 79 -3.91 -2.87 -10.31
C VAL A 79 -5.03 -2.37 -11.21
N LYS A 80 -5.97 -1.60 -10.67
CA LYS A 80 -7.06 -0.99 -11.45
C LYS A 80 -6.51 0.01 -12.46
N ASP A 81 -5.63 0.92 -12.03
CA ASP A 81 -5.00 1.92 -12.91
C ASP A 81 -4.17 1.27 -14.03
N SER A 82 -3.59 0.08 -13.82
CA SER A 82 -2.89 -0.64 -14.88
C SER A 82 -3.82 -1.16 -15.97
N LYS A 83 -5.07 -1.49 -15.62
CA LYS A 83 -6.08 -2.03 -16.56
C LYS A 83 -6.86 -0.92 -17.23
N GLU A 84 -7.20 0.11 -16.45
CA GLU A 84 -7.92 1.31 -16.88
C GLU A 84 -7.10 2.52 -16.43
N PRO A 85 -6.12 2.96 -17.24
CA PRO A 85 -5.34 4.13 -16.89
C PRO A 85 -6.29 5.31 -16.66
N PRO A 86 -6.16 6.05 -15.55
CA PRO A 86 -7.05 7.15 -15.25
C PRO A 86 -7.04 8.12 -16.43
N LYS A 87 -8.23 8.43 -16.97
CA LYS A 87 -8.40 9.39 -18.06
C LYS A 87 -7.72 10.69 -17.66
N LEU A 88 -6.61 11.01 -18.33
CA LEU A 88 -5.79 12.15 -17.93
C LEU A 88 -6.44 13.48 -18.35
N LEU A 89 -7.33 13.45 -19.36
CA LEU A 89 -8.17 14.54 -19.83
C LEU A 89 -9.38 13.91 -20.52
N ASP A 90 -10.61 14.27 -20.14
CA ASP A 90 -11.72 14.24 -21.08
C ASP A 90 -11.55 15.51 -21.95
N ASP A 91 -11.25 15.33 -23.23
CA ASP A 91 -11.35 16.39 -24.26
C ASP A 91 -12.82 16.79 -24.46
#